data_AF-A0A352KV94-F1
#
_entry.id   AF-A0A352KV94-F1
#
_cell.length_a   1.000
_cell.length_b   1.000
_cell.length_c   1.000
_cell.angle_alpha   90.00
_cell.angle_beta   90.00
_cell.angle_gamma   90.00
#
_symmetry.space_group_name_H-M   'P 1'
#
loop_
_entity.id
_entity.type
_entity.pdbx_description
1 polymer ?
#
loop_
_entity_poly.entity_id
_entity_poly.type
_entity_poly.pdbx_seq_one_letter_code
_entity_poly.pdbx_strand_id
1 'polypeptide(L)'
;MAEESERGQDRLDPLVRSAFREAVVVSLIWLSAMVWSVGVSWWLGYGRSEQELRLVLGFPEWVFWGIVVPWVSCAGISWLFAVWFVRDGELGEDLEDADDLGLGG
;
A
#
# COMPACT_ATOMS: atom_id res chain seq x y z
N MET A 1 35.92 10.51 -18.04
CA MET A 1 34.71 10.38 -18.88
C MET A 1 34.03 9.01 -18.69
N ALA A 2 34.75 7.89 -18.62
CA ALA A 2 34.16 6.60 -18.22
C ALA A 2 34.02 6.44 -16.68
N GLU A 3 34.97 6.98 -15.91
CA GLU A 3 34.99 6.86 -14.43
C GLU A 3 33.98 7.77 -13.69
N GLU A 4 33.37 8.74 -14.37
CA GLU A 4 32.23 9.52 -13.82
C GLU A 4 30.90 8.81 -14.06
N SER A 5 30.77 8.04 -15.14
CA SER A 5 29.55 7.31 -15.46
C SER A 5 29.35 6.10 -14.52
N GLU A 6 30.43 5.43 -14.11
CA GLU A 6 30.34 4.28 -13.20
C GLU A 6 30.02 4.70 -11.76
N ARG A 7 30.45 5.90 -11.34
CA ARG A 7 30.19 6.44 -9.99
C ARG A 7 28.71 6.82 -9.75
N GLY A 8 27.94 6.99 -10.82
CA GLY A 8 26.50 7.27 -10.78
C GLY A 8 25.62 6.02 -10.78
N GLN A 9 26.14 4.86 -11.20
CA GLN A 9 25.39 3.59 -11.24
C GLN A 9 25.60 2.72 -9.99
N ASP A 10 26.71 2.89 -9.27
CA ASP A 10 27.03 2.14 -8.03
C ASP A 10 26.42 2.74 -6.75
N ARG A 11 25.69 3.86 -6.87
CA ARG A 11 25.08 4.61 -5.77
C ARG A 11 23.55 4.63 -5.87
N LEU A 12 22.92 3.49 -6.09
CA LEU A 12 21.54 3.34 -5.66
C LEU A 12 21.60 3.15 -4.15
N ASP A 13 21.34 4.23 -3.42
CA ASP A 13 21.29 4.25 -1.97
C ASP A 13 20.49 3.03 -1.48
N PRO A 14 20.99 2.23 -0.51
CA PRO A 14 20.23 1.10 0.04
C PRO A 14 18.81 1.50 0.47
N LEU A 15 18.62 2.76 0.85
CA LEU A 15 17.34 3.42 1.11
C LEU A 15 16.38 3.39 -0.10
N VAL A 16 16.86 3.67 -1.31
CA VAL A 16 16.02 3.64 -2.52
C VAL A 16 15.58 2.21 -2.82
N ARG A 17 16.44 1.22 -2.55
CA ARG A 17 16.13 -0.20 -2.72
C ARG A 17 15.13 -0.74 -1.69
N SER A 18 15.22 -0.33 -0.42
CA SER A 18 14.23 -0.67 0.60
C SER A 18 12.88 -0.04 0.26
N ALA A 19 12.87 1.27 -0.03
CA ALA A 19 11.67 2.02 -0.39
C ALA A 19 10.98 1.46 -1.64
N PHE A 20 11.72 1.05 -2.68
CA PHE A 20 11.11 0.43 -3.86
C PHE A 20 10.46 -0.91 -3.55
N ARG A 21 11.08 -1.74 -2.71
CA ARG A 21 10.53 -3.04 -2.31
C ARG A 21 9.23 -2.86 -1.54
N GLU A 22 9.19 -1.90 -0.63
CA GLU A 22 7.99 -1.56 0.13
C GLU A 22 6.89 -0.98 -0.75
N ALA A 23 7.24 -0.06 -1.65
CA ALA A 23 6.31 0.49 -2.63
C ALA A 23 5.70 -0.59 -3.53
N VAL A 24 6.48 -1.59 -3.94
CA VAL A 24 6.00 -2.75 -4.71
C VAL A 24 5.01 -3.58 -3.89
N VAL A 25 5.33 -3.89 -2.62
CA VAL A 25 4.44 -4.66 -1.74
C VAL A 25 3.11 -3.92 -1.56
N VAL A 26 3.15 -2.62 -1.26
CA VAL A 26 1.95 -1.79 -1.15
C VAL A 26 1.17 -1.80 -2.47
N SER A 27 1.84 -1.58 -3.60
CA SER A 27 1.20 -1.58 -4.92
C SER A 27 0.48 -2.90 -5.22
N LEU A 28 1.08 -4.04 -4.86
CA LEU A 28 0.45 -5.36 -5.04
C LEU A 28 -0.78 -5.55 -4.17
N ILE A 29 -0.78 -5.03 -2.94
CA ILE A 29 -1.97 -5.05 -2.06
C ILE A 29 -3.11 -4.25 -2.69
N TRP A 30 -2.81 -3.04 -3.18
CA TRP A 30 -3.79 -2.18 -3.84
C TRP A 30 -4.34 -2.81 -5.13
N LEU A 31 -3.48 -3.37 -5.97
CA LEU A 31 -3.90 -4.09 -7.18
C LEU A 31 -4.77 -5.31 -6.84
N SER A 32 -4.41 -6.07 -5.81
CA SER A 32 -5.20 -7.21 -5.35
C SER A 32 -6.58 -6.77 -4.87
N ALA A 33 -6.67 -5.65 -4.15
CA ALA A 33 -7.94 -5.06 -3.73
C ALA A 33 -8.78 -4.59 -4.93
N MET A 34 -8.16 -4.02 -5.97
CA MET A 34 -8.86 -3.66 -7.20
C MET A 34 -9.41 -4.88 -7.93
N VAL A 35 -8.58 -5.91 -8.13
CA VAL A 35 -8.99 -7.16 -8.80
C VAL A 35 -10.11 -7.85 -8.02
N TRP A 36 -10.00 -7.90 -6.69
CA TRP A 36 -11.07 -8.40 -5.83
C TRP A 36 -12.36 -7.62 -6.02
N SER A 37 -12.27 -6.28 -6.00
CA SER A 37 -13.46 -5.42 -6.10
C SER A 37 -14.21 -5.67 -7.40
N VAL A 38 -13.50 -5.68 -8.52
CA VAL A 38 -14.10 -5.91 -9.84
C VAL A 38 -14.63 -7.35 -9.94
N GLY A 39 -13.87 -8.36 -9.51
CA GLY A 39 -14.27 -9.76 -9.62
C GLY A 39 -15.50 -10.12 -8.79
N VAL A 40 -15.52 -9.66 -7.54
CA VAL A 40 -16.63 -9.91 -6.60
C VAL A 40 -17.88 -9.13 -7.00
N SER A 41 -17.75 -7.86 -7.41
CA SER A 41 -18.88 -7.09 -7.92
C SER A 41 -19.42 -7.65 -9.24
N TRP A 42 -18.56 -8.16 -10.12
CA TRP A 42 -18.99 -8.86 -11.33
C TRP A 42 -19.80 -10.11 -10.98
N TRP A 43 -19.26 -10.97 -10.11
CA TRP A 43 -19.89 -12.25 -9.79
C TRP A 43 -21.22 -12.09 -9.05
N LEU A 44 -21.29 -11.18 -8.07
CA LEU A 44 -22.49 -11.01 -7.24
C LEU A 44 -23.48 -9.99 -7.81
N GLY A 45 -23.02 -9.09 -8.69
CA GLY A 45 -23.83 -8.01 -9.26
C GLY A 45 -24.48 -8.34 -10.60
N TYR A 46 -23.87 -9.18 -11.43
CA TYR A 46 -24.42 -9.53 -12.75
C TYR A 46 -25.35 -10.75 -12.71
N GLY A 47 -26.39 -10.71 -13.55
CA GLY A 47 -27.29 -11.86 -13.77
C GLY A 47 -28.35 -12.09 -12.69
N ARG A 48 -28.48 -11.20 -11.71
CA ARG A 48 -29.54 -11.24 -10.70
C ARG A 48 -30.67 -10.28 -11.03
N SER A 49 -31.90 -10.69 -10.74
CA SER A 49 -33.07 -9.81 -10.85
C SER A 49 -33.06 -8.79 -9.71
N GLU A 50 -33.65 -7.60 -9.94
CA GLU A 50 -33.70 -6.51 -8.93
C GLU A 50 -34.34 -6.95 -7.60
N GLN A 51 -35.18 -7.98 -7.63
CA GLN A 51 -35.86 -8.56 -6.47
C GLN A 51 -34.94 -9.44 -5.60
N GLU A 52 -33.83 -9.94 -6.15
CA GLU A 52 -32.86 -10.78 -5.44
C GLU A 52 -31.66 -9.99 -4.88
N LEU A 53 -31.61 -8.68 -5.11
CA LEU A 53 -30.57 -7.80 -4.56
C LEU A 53 -30.72 -7.71 -3.04
N ARG A 54 -30.00 -8.58 -2.34
CA ARG A 54 -29.88 -8.53 -0.88
C ARG A 54 -29.11 -7.28 -0.46
N LEU A 55 -29.70 -6.56 0.47
CA LEU A 55 -29.06 -5.41 1.11
C LEU A 55 -28.34 -5.87 2.39
N VAL A 56 -27.06 -5.54 2.50
CA VAL A 56 -26.22 -5.71 3.68
C VAL A 56 -25.91 -4.31 4.22
N LEU A 57 -26.38 -3.99 5.43
CA LEU A 57 -26.21 -2.67 6.06
C LEU A 57 -26.68 -1.48 5.20
N GLY A 58 -27.71 -1.69 4.37
CA GLY A 58 -28.25 -0.67 3.47
C GLY A 58 -27.55 -0.57 2.10
N PHE A 59 -26.47 -1.33 1.88
CA PHE A 59 -25.79 -1.42 0.59
C PHE A 59 -26.15 -2.74 -0.11
N PRO A 60 -26.18 -2.79 -1.45
CA PRO A 60 -26.24 -4.08 -2.17
C PRO A 60 -25.09 -5.01 -1.76
N GLU A 61 -25.33 -6.32 -1.67
CA GLU A 61 -24.30 -7.27 -1.21
C GLU A 61 -23.01 -7.20 -2.02
N TRP A 62 -23.11 -6.98 -3.34
CA TRP A 62 -21.98 -6.87 -4.25
C TRP A 62 -21.15 -5.60 -4.01
N VAL A 63 -21.76 -4.53 -3.47
CA VAL A 63 -21.07 -3.31 -3.02
C VAL A 63 -20.38 -3.58 -1.70
N PHE A 64 -21.06 -4.22 -0.75
CA PHE A 64 -20.50 -4.45 0.56
C PHE A 64 -19.28 -5.39 0.50
N TRP A 65 -19.43 -6.55 -0.13
CA TRP A 65 -18.36 -7.54 -0.24
C TRP A 65 -17.31 -7.19 -1.29
N GLY A 66 -17.71 -6.51 -2.36
CA GLY A 66 -16.80 -6.10 -3.43
C GLY A 66 -16.02 -4.84 -3.11
N ILE A 67 -16.61 -3.86 -2.40
CA ILE A 67 -15.99 -2.54 -2.22
C ILE A 67 -15.68 -2.30 -0.74
N VAL A 68 -16.67 -2.37 0.13
CA VAL A 68 -16.48 -1.98 1.54
C VAL A 68 -15.43 -2.86 2.23
N VAL A 69 -15.54 -4.17 2.10
CA VAL A 69 -14.62 -5.13 2.77
C VAL A 69 -13.15 -4.95 2.36
N PRO A 70 -12.77 -5.00 1.07
CA PRO A 70 -11.36 -4.85 0.69
C PRO A 70 -10.81 -3.46 1.01
N TRP A 71 -11.59 -2.40 0.84
CA TRP A 71 -11.13 -1.03 1.13
C TRP A 71 -10.92 -0.79 2.63
N VAL A 72 -11.83 -1.25 3.49
CA VAL A 72 -11.66 -1.18 4.95
C VAL A 72 -10.47 -2.03 5.40
N SER A 73 -10.26 -3.19 4.76
CA SER A 73 -9.09 -4.02 5.04
C SER A 73 -7.79 -3.30 4.68
N CYS A 74 -7.71 -2.68 3.49
CA CYS A 74 -6.55 -1.87 3.09
C CYS A 74 -6.32 -0.71 4.06
N ALA A 75 -7.38 0.03 4.44
CA ALA A 75 -7.26 1.13 5.39
C ALA A 75 -6.78 0.64 6.77
N GLY A 76 -7.29 -0.49 7.24
CA GLY A 76 -6.87 -1.11 8.50
C GLY A 76 -5.42 -1.59 8.48
N ILE A 77 -4.97 -2.20 7.38
CA ILE A 77 -3.57 -2.63 7.20
C ILE A 77 -2.65 -1.40 7.13
N SER A 78 -3.01 -0.37 6.36
CA SER A 78 -2.24 0.88 6.30
C SER A 78 -2.15 1.55 7.66
N TRP A 79 -3.25 1.56 8.43
CA TRP A 79 -3.26 2.08 9.79
C TRP A 79 -2.39 1.25 10.73
N LEU A 80 -2.45 -0.08 10.64
CA LEU A 80 -1.60 -0.98 11.41
C LEU A 80 -0.12 -0.74 11.10
N PHE A 81 0.22 -0.62 9.81
CA PHE A 81 1.58 -0.33 9.35
C PHE A 81 2.06 1.04 9.85
N ALA A 82 1.19 2.06 9.82
CA ALA A 82 1.52 3.38 10.36
C ALA A 82 1.73 3.36 11.88
N VAL A 83 0.91 2.63 12.64
CA VAL A 83 1.01 2.59 14.11
C VAL A 83 2.20 1.76 14.57
N TRP A 84 2.49 0.64 13.93
CA TRP A 84 3.49 -0.33 14.37
C TRP A 84 4.84 -0.23 13.65
N PHE A 85 4.86 0.18 12.39
CA PHE A 85 6.08 0.17 11.57
C PHE A 85 6.67 1.58 11.41
N VAL A 86 5.83 2.60 11.18
CA VAL A 86 6.31 3.98 10.99
C VAL A 86 6.79 4.62 12.30
N ARG A 87 6.38 4.13 13.48
CA ARG A 87 6.91 4.62 14.78
C ARG A 87 8.26 4.04 15.16
N ASP A 88 8.58 2.82 14.71
CA ASP A 88 9.75 2.08 15.17
C ASP A 88 10.81 1.87 14.07
N GLY A 89 10.51 2.23 12.81
CA GLY A 89 11.24 1.72 11.64
C GLY A 89 12.33 2.61 11.02
N GLU A 90 12.20 3.93 10.93
CA GLU A 90 13.16 4.71 10.12
C GLU A 90 13.44 6.16 10.58
N LEU A 91 12.80 6.65 11.65
CA LEU A 91 13.09 8.03 12.10
C LEU A 91 14.32 8.14 13.02
N GLY A 92 14.81 7.04 13.57
CA GLY A 92 15.95 7.03 14.50
C GLY A 92 17.30 7.06 13.80
N GLU A 93 17.50 6.21 12.79
CA GLU A 93 18.75 6.15 12.02
C GLU A 93 18.95 7.42 11.18
N ASP A 94 17.89 8.00 10.60
CA ASP A 94 17.96 9.28 9.87
C ASP A 94 18.33 10.48 10.77
N LEU A 95 17.92 10.47 12.04
CA LEU A 95 18.28 11.51 13.01
C LEU A 95 19.70 11.31 13.56
N GLU A 96 20.09 10.06 13.85
CA GLU A 96 21.47 9.74 14.27
C GLU A 96 22.48 10.06 13.15
N ASP A 97 22.19 9.72 11.90
CA ASP A 97 23.06 10.07 10.76
C ASP A 97 23.08 11.59 10.48
N ALA A 98 21.97 12.30 10.65
CA ALA A 98 21.93 13.77 10.51
C ALA A 98 22.67 14.51 11.64
N ASP A 99 22.61 13.99 12.87
CA ASP A 99 23.36 14.50 14.02
C ASP A 99 24.86 14.16 13.90
N ASP A 100 25.23 12.96 13.46
CA ASP A 100 26.63 12.57 13.19
C ASP A 100 27.25 13.37 12.03
N LEU A 101 26.43 13.80 11.06
CA LEU A 101 26.83 14.70 9.97
C LEU A 101 26.81 16.18 10.37
N GLY A 102 26.38 16.53 11.59
CA GLY A 102 26.37 17.89 12.11
C GLY A 102 25.35 18.82 11.44
N LEU A 103 24.28 18.25 10.88
CA LEU A 103 23.20 18.97 10.20
C LEU A 103 21.97 19.22 11.09
N GLY A 104 21.94 18.65 12.30
CA GLY A 104 20.96 18.93 13.35
C GLY A 104 21.25 20.26 14.05
N GLY A 105 20.37 21.25 13.87
CA GLY A 105 20.43 22.58 14.50
C GLY A 105 19.22 22.87 15.37
#